data_AF-A0AAU7SVC7-F1
#
_entry.id   AF-A0AAU7SVC7-F1
#
_cell.length_a   1.000
_cell.length_b   1.000
_cell.length_c   1.000
_cell.angle_alpha   90.00
_cell.angle_beta   90.00
_cell.angle_gamma   90.00
#
_symmetry.space_group_name_H-M   'P 1'
#
loop_
_entity.id
_entity.type
_entity.pdbx_description
1 polymer ?
#
loop_
_entity_poly.entity_id
_entity_poly.type
_entity_poly.pdbx_seq_one_letter_code
_entity_poly.pdbx_strand_id
1 'polypeptide(L)'
;MSLSYWHKYQTLFHVAMSHGIHASNACGIIQKIENILIKSDNFHLPRKLSHSEGLDGEVVIVDATEMAMKHSPKSGKNSIVLRKNAIRLKLN
;
A
#
# COMPACT_ATOMS: atom_id res chain seq x y z
N MET A 1 -10.07 -9.45 -0.66
CA MET A 1 -9.15 -8.76 0.27
C MET A 1 -8.08 -7.91 -0.44
N SER A 2 -7.06 -8.47 -1.09
CA SER A 2 -5.97 -7.67 -1.69
C SER A 2 -6.41 -6.75 -2.81
N LEU A 3 -7.29 -7.22 -3.71
CA LEU A 3 -7.85 -6.37 -4.77
C LEU A 3 -8.65 -5.20 -4.19
N SER A 4 -9.41 -5.42 -3.11
CA SER A 4 -10.17 -4.37 -2.43
C SER A 4 -9.24 -3.34 -1.77
N TYR A 5 -8.11 -3.79 -1.25
CA TYR A 5 -7.04 -2.93 -0.72
C TYR A 5 -6.45 -2.06 -1.83
N TRP A 6 -6.06 -2.60 -2.98
CA TRP A 6 -5.49 -1.79 -4.08
C TRP A 6 -6.51 -0.88 -4.76
N HIS A 7 -7.76 -1.34 -4.95
CA HIS A 7 -8.80 -0.53 -5.58
C HIS A 7 -9.23 0.68 -4.72
N LYS A 8 -9.28 0.52 -3.38
CA LYS A 8 -9.82 1.55 -2.47
C LYS A 8 -8.77 2.19 -1.57
N TYR A 9 -7.52 1.72 -1.60
CA TYR A 9 -6.41 2.14 -0.73
C TYR A 9 -6.83 2.35 0.74
N GLN A 10 -7.63 1.44 1.28
CA GLN A 10 -8.10 1.52 2.66
C GLN A 10 -7.01 1.05 3.64
N THR A 11 -7.13 1.48 4.91
CA THR A 11 -6.20 1.00 5.94
C THR A 11 -6.33 -0.52 6.12
N LEU A 12 -5.21 -1.19 6.41
CA LEU A 12 -5.19 -2.64 6.64
C LEU A 12 -6.18 -3.07 7.73
N PHE A 13 -6.43 -2.21 8.72
CA PHE A 13 -7.45 -2.42 9.74
C PHE A 13 -8.87 -2.50 9.16
N HIS A 14 -9.26 -1.60 8.27
CA HIS A 14 -10.59 -1.63 7.63
C HIS A 14 -10.77 -2.85 6.73
N VAL A 15 -9.73 -3.17 5.96
CA VAL A 15 -9.71 -4.36 5.10
C VAL A 15 -9.85 -5.62 5.95
N ALA A 16 -9.10 -5.72 7.05
CA ALA A 16 -9.13 -6.83 7.99
C ALA A 16 -10.50 -6.97 8.68
N MET A 17 -11.08 -5.86 9.17
CA MET A 17 -12.41 -5.81 9.77
C MET A 17 -13.49 -6.30 8.80
N SER A 18 -13.43 -5.87 7.53
CA SER A 18 -14.38 -6.29 6.49
C SER A 18 -14.34 -7.79 6.19
N HIS A 19 -13.22 -8.45 6.50
CA HIS A 19 -13.01 -9.89 6.27
C HIS A 19 -12.98 -10.71 7.58
N GLY A 20 -13.25 -10.09 8.73
CA GLY A 20 -13.28 -10.78 10.03
C GLY A 20 -11.93 -11.35 10.48
N ILE A 21 -10.82 -10.79 10.03
CA ILE A 21 -9.46 -11.24 10.39
C ILE A 21 -8.67 -10.17 11.13
N HIS A 22 -7.56 -10.55 11.75
CA HIS A 22 -6.62 -9.60 12.34
C HIS A 22 -5.85 -8.82 11.26
N ALA A 23 -5.52 -7.56 11.54
CA ALA A 23 -4.76 -6.69 10.64
C ALA A 23 -3.41 -7.30 10.23
N SER A 24 -2.73 -7.99 11.14
CA SER A 24 -1.48 -8.70 10.84
C SER A 24 -1.66 -9.80 9.79
N ASN A 25 -2.77 -10.53 9.84
CA ASN A 25 -3.09 -11.56 8.86
C ASN A 25 -3.42 -10.94 7.50
N ALA A 26 -4.18 -9.84 7.48
CA ALA A 26 -4.46 -9.10 6.27
C ALA A 26 -3.17 -8.61 5.59
N CYS A 27 -2.27 -8.02 6.38
CA CYS A 27 -0.94 -7.57 5.93
C CYS A 27 -0.14 -8.72 5.30
N GLY A 28 -0.04 -9.86 6.00
CA GLY A 28 0.71 -11.01 5.51
C GLY A 28 0.11 -11.62 4.23
N ILE A 29 -1.22 -11.65 4.10
CA ILE A 29 -1.88 -12.15 2.89
C ILE A 29 -1.65 -11.21 1.71
N ILE A 30 -1.76 -9.89 1.91
CA ILE A 30 -1.50 -8.91 0.86
C ILE A 30 -0.06 -9.05 0.37
N GLN A 31 0.93 -9.04 1.27
CA GLN A 31 2.34 -9.20 0.91
C GLN A 31 2.63 -10.52 0.18
N LYS A 32 2.00 -11.63 0.61
CA LYS A 32 2.16 -12.93 -0.08
C LYS A 32 1.66 -12.86 -1.51
N ILE A 33 0.48 -12.27 -1.73
CA ILE A 33 -0.09 -12.14 -3.08
C ILE A 33 0.75 -11.19 -3.93
N GLU A 34 1.21 -10.06 -3.40
CA GLU A 34 2.12 -9.14 -4.10
C GLU A 34 3.39 -9.86 -4.57
N ASN A 35 4.02 -10.62 -3.67
CA ASN A 35 5.21 -11.39 -4.01
C ASN A 35 4.95 -12.45 -5.09
N ILE A 36 3.77 -13.08 -5.10
CA ILE A 36 3.39 -14.03 -6.15
C ILE A 36 3.22 -13.31 -7.49
N LEU A 37 2.54 -12.17 -7.50
CA LEU A 37 2.29 -11.40 -8.73
C LEU A 37 3.59 -10.85 -9.33
N ILE A 38 4.48 -10.30 -8.50
CA ILE A 38 5.81 -9.84 -8.92
C ILE A 38 6.61 -10.99 -9.53
N LYS A 39 6.62 -12.16 -8.87
CA LYS A 39 7.33 -13.35 -9.39
C LYS A 39 6.74 -13.94 -10.66
N SER A 40 5.46 -13.65 -10.95
CA SER A 40 4.77 -14.24 -12.11
C SER A 40 5.24 -13.66 -13.45
N ASP A 41 5.94 -12.52 -13.43
CA ASP A 41 6.46 -11.79 -14.60
C ASP A 41 5.40 -11.30 -15.62
N ASN A 42 4.16 -11.77 -15.53
CA ASN A 42 3.06 -11.47 -16.44
C ASN A 42 2.56 -10.01 -16.38
N PHE A 43 2.87 -9.31 -15.29
CA PHE A 43 2.41 -7.94 -15.04
C PHE A 43 3.54 -6.91 -15.17
N HIS A 44 4.75 -7.32 -15.56
CA HIS A 44 5.80 -6.36 -15.84
C HIS A 44 5.51 -5.60 -17.12
N LEU A 45 5.74 -4.30 -17.05
CA LEU A 45 5.61 -3.45 -18.22
C LEU A 45 6.69 -3.81 -19.25
N PRO A 46 6.35 -3.83 -20.55
CA PRO A 46 7.32 -4.11 -21.59
C PRO A 46 8.42 -3.04 -21.55
N ARG A 47 9.65 -3.47 -21.24
CA ARG A 47 10.81 -2.58 -21.12
C ARG A 47 11.19 -1.89 -22.44
N LYS A 48 10.72 -2.43 -23.57
CA LYS A 48 10.85 -1.85 -24.91
C LYS A 48 9.47 -1.87 -25.57
N LEU A 49 8.97 -0.69 -25.87
CA LEU A 49 7.82 -0.49 -26.73
C LEU A 49 8.24 -0.84 -28.17
N SER A 50 7.67 -1.89 -28.75
CA SER A 50 7.74 -2.06 -30.21
C SER A 50 6.90 -0.94 -30.81
N HIS A 51 7.55 -0.02 -31.54
CA HIS A 51 6.85 1.00 -32.31
C HIS A 51 5.91 0.27 -33.29
N SER A 52 4.61 0.33 -33.05
CA SER A 52 3.65 -0.28 -33.95
C SER A 52 3.58 0.58 -35.21
N GLU A 53 3.98 0.00 -36.34
CA GLU A 53 3.74 0.51 -37.68
C GLU A 53 2.23 0.81 -37.83
N GLY A 54 1.80 2.06 -37.62
CA GLY A 54 0.39 2.48 -37.78
C GLY A 54 -0.22 3.36 -36.68
N LEU A 55 0.51 3.67 -35.60
CA LEU A 55 0.08 4.70 -34.63
C LEU A 55 1.01 5.91 -34.71
N ASP A 56 0.57 6.97 -35.40
CA ASP A 56 1.21 8.29 -35.49
C ASP A 56 1.11 9.08 -34.16
N GLY A 57 1.39 8.41 -33.04
CA GLY A 57 1.26 8.97 -31.71
C GLY A 57 2.32 8.43 -30.76
N GLU A 58 2.86 9.33 -29.92
CA GLU A 58 3.77 8.97 -28.84
C GLU A 58 3.03 8.15 -27.79
N VAL A 59 3.20 6.83 -27.82
CA VAL A 59 2.61 5.93 -26.82
C VAL A 59 3.43 6.03 -25.54
N VAL A 60 2.92 6.78 -24.55
CA VAL A 60 3.47 6.79 -23.19
C VAL A 60 2.77 5.69 -22.39
N ILE A 61 3.50 4.62 -22.06
CA ILE A 61 3.02 3.65 -21.08
C ILE A 61 3.29 4.22 -19.69
N VAL A 62 2.22 4.46 -18.94
CA VAL A 62 2.28 4.87 -17.53
C VAL A 62 1.92 3.66 -16.67
N ASP A 63 2.81 3.30 -15.75
CA ASP A 63 2.48 2.33 -14.70
C ASP A 63 1.43 2.94 -13.76
N ALA A 64 0.19 2.44 -13.85
CA ALA A 64 -0.91 2.90 -12.99
C ALA A 64 -0.72 2.51 -11.51
N THR A 65 0.26 1.65 -11.19
CA THR A 65 0.60 1.31 -9.79
C THR A 65 1.38 2.42 -9.09
N GLU A 66 2.00 3.33 -9.84
CA GLU A 66 2.70 4.53 -9.32
C GLU A 66 1.83 5.79 -9.38
N MET A 67 0.53 5.69 -9.09
CA MET A 67 -0.23 6.93 -8.86
C MET A 67 0.25 7.54 -7.53
N ALA A 68 0.91 8.70 -7.61
CA ALA A 68 1.45 9.42 -6.46
C ALA A 68 0.38 9.51 -5.36
N MET A 69 0.56 8.69 -4.33
CA MET A 69 -0.38 8.60 -3.23
C MET A 69 -0.34 9.94 -2.50
N LYS A 70 -1.36 10.78 -2.68
CA LYS A 70 -1.63 11.90 -1.78
C LYS A 70 -2.06 11.33 -0.44
N HIS A 71 -1.09 10.87 0.35
CA HIS A 71 -1.27 10.82 1.79
C HIS A 71 -1.61 12.26 2.21
N SER A 72 -2.72 12.44 2.94
CA SER A 72 -2.98 13.72 3.60
C SER A 72 -1.69 14.08 4.37
N PRO A 73 -1.14 15.30 4.21
CA PRO A 73 0.07 15.69 4.94
C PRO A 73 -0.15 15.39 6.43
N LYS A 74 0.78 14.65 7.03
CA LYS A 74 0.74 14.39 8.48
C LYS A 74 0.65 15.76 9.15
N SER A 75 -0.46 16.04 9.85
CA SER A 75 -0.54 17.23 10.70
C SER A 75 0.60 17.14 11.70
N GLY A 76 1.37 18.21 11.81
CA GLY A 76 2.68 18.23 12.46
C GLY A 76 2.74 17.59 13.84
N LYS A 77 3.91 16.99 14.10
CA LYS A 77 4.63 16.89 15.38
C LYS A 77 3.75 17.17 16.61
N ASN A 78 3.35 16.11 17.33
CA ASN A 78 3.14 16.05 18.81
C ASN A 78 2.08 15.00 19.26
N SER A 79 1.94 13.85 18.61
CA SER A 79 1.10 12.77 19.15
C SER A 79 1.86 11.95 20.22
N ILE A 80 1.92 12.51 21.43
CA ILE A 80 1.92 11.85 22.74
C ILE A 80 2.97 10.71 22.93
N VAL A 81 4.23 11.11 23.15
CA VAL A 81 5.15 10.34 24.01
C VAL A 81 5.14 11.00 25.40
N LEU A 82 4.02 10.88 26.10
CA LEU A 82 3.93 11.21 27.52
C LEU A 82 2.98 10.19 28.16
N ARG A 83 3.57 9.27 28.92
CA ARG A 83 3.07 8.64 30.18
C ARG A 83 3.63 7.23 30.35
N LYS A 84 4.94 7.12 30.59
CA LYS A 84 5.49 6.03 31.43
C LYS A 84 6.13 6.53 32.73
N ASN A 85 6.41 7.85 32.85
CA ASN A 85 7.05 8.40 34.05
C ASN A 85 6.08 8.74 35.21
N ALA A 86 4.76 8.61 35.03
CA ALA A 86 3.80 8.92 36.10
C ALA A 86 3.62 7.79 37.13
N ILE A 87 4.07 6.56 36.84
CA ILE A 87 3.87 5.41 37.74
C ILE A 87 4.99 5.32 38.79
N ARG A 88 6.22 5.77 38.47
CA ARG A 88 7.39 5.59 39.34
C ARG A 88 7.52 6.61 40.48
N LEU A 89 6.66 7.63 40.54
CA LEU A 89 6.68 8.68 41.56
C LEU A 89 5.68 8.47 42.71
N LYS A 90 4.95 7.34 42.73
CA LYS A 90 3.98 7.00 43.79
C LYS A 90 4.44 5.91 44.76
N LEU A 91 5.73 5.57 44.75
CA LEU A 91 6.35 4.65 45.70
C LEU A 91 7.45 5.40 46.45
N ASN A 92 7.04 6.37 47.27
CA ASN A 92 7.76 6.85 48.44
C ASN A 92 6.78 6.76 49.62
#